data_AF-A0A4R0EAE3-F1
#
_entry.id   AF-A0A4R0EAE3-F1
#
_cell.length_a   1.000
_cell.length_b   1.000
_cell.length_c   1.000
_cell.angle_alpha   90.00
_cell.angle_beta   90.00
_cell.angle_gamma   90.00
#
_symmetry.space_group_name_H-M   'P 1'
#
loop_
_entity.id
_entity.type
_entity.pdbx_description
1 polymer ?
#
loop_
_entity_poly.entity_id
_entity_poly.type
_entity_poly.pdbx_seq_one_letter_code
_entity_poly.pdbx_strand_id
1 'polypeptide(L)'
;MRIGIKPYLVIILICLYTVQNILGLDAVRLSDLKVKQTAIISKVNKTLDGNISQNDLVASRLETLGFVPGTKVKVITKGVFGGDPILIQVGFTRFALRKVEAEKIEINFDGAPA
;
A
#
# COMPACT_ATOMS: atom_id res chain seq x y z
N MET A 1 6.78 19.73 35.00
CA MET A 1 8.01 19.19 34.37
C MET A 1 7.84 19.27 32.86
N ARG A 2 8.36 20.32 32.19
CA ARG A 2 8.19 20.53 30.75
C ARG A 2 9.31 19.77 30.02
N ILE A 3 8.97 18.71 29.30
CA ILE A 3 9.90 18.01 28.41
C ILE A 3 10.23 18.94 27.24
N GLY A 4 11.43 19.52 27.28
CA GLY A 4 11.98 20.32 26.18
C GLY A 4 12.53 19.39 25.11
N ILE A 5 11.73 19.11 24.08
CA ILE A 5 12.20 18.40 22.89
C ILE A 5 13.18 19.33 22.18
N LYS A 6 14.46 18.95 22.19
CA LYS A 6 15.53 19.69 21.54
C LYS A 6 15.30 19.74 20.02
N PRO A 7 15.40 20.90 19.36
CA PRO A 7 14.98 21.09 17.96
C PRO A 7 15.75 20.22 16.96
N TYR A 8 17.01 19.90 17.26
CA TYR A 8 17.82 18.98 16.47
C TYR A 8 17.27 17.56 16.40
N LEU A 9 16.61 17.09 17.45
CA LEU A 9 16.03 15.75 17.48
C LEU A 9 14.86 15.64 16.49
N VAL A 10 14.06 16.72 16.38
CA VAL A 10 12.97 16.82 15.39
C VAL A 10 13.52 16.83 13.96
N ILE A 11 14.58 17.61 13.72
CA ILE A 11 15.23 17.69 12.40
C ILE A 11 15.82 16.33 12.01
N ILE A 12 16.49 15.63 12.92
CA ILE A 12 17.07 14.30 12.69
C ILE A 12 15.96 13.28 12.37
N LEU A 13 14.84 13.32 13.12
CA LEU A 13 13.72 12.41 12.89
C LEU A 13 13.08 12.64 11.51
N ILE A 14 12.86 13.89 11.12
CA ILE A 14 12.33 14.25 9.80
C ILE A 14 13.32 13.83 8.70
N CYS A 15 14.61 14.05 8.91
CA CYS A 15 15.66 13.70 7.95
C CYS A 15 15.75 12.17 7.75
N LEU A 16 15.79 11.39 8.84
CA LEU A 16 15.77 9.93 8.80
C LEU A 16 14.52 9.42 8.08
N TYR A 17 13.34 9.94 8.44
CA TYR A 17 12.08 9.56 7.82
C TYR A 17 12.05 9.87 6.33
N THR A 18 12.56 11.04 5.94
CA THR A 18 12.66 11.45 4.52
C THR A 18 13.65 10.57 3.76
N VAL A 19 14.78 10.21 4.37
CA VAL A 19 15.79 9.32 3.77
C VAL A 19 15.25 7.89 3.63
N GLN A 20 14.53 7.36 4.63
CA GLN A 20 13.84 6.07 4.56
C GLN A 20 12.84 6.02 3.40
N ASN A 21 12.03 7.09 3.25
CA ASN A 21 11.04 7.21 2.18
C ASN A 21 11.70 7.36 0.79
N ILE A 22 12.79 8.12 0.68
CA ILE A 22 13.57 8.29 -0.58
C ILE A 22 14.24 6.98 -0.99
N LEU A 23 14.78 6.22 -0.05
CA LEU A 23 15.38 4.90 -0.30
C LEU A 23 14.33 3.81 -0.55
N GLY A 24 13.03 4.11 -0.41
CA GLY A 24 11.95 3.14 -0.59
C GLY A 24 11.99 1.98 0.40
N LEU A 25 12.60 2.17 1.58
CA LEU A 25 12.67 1.13 2.62
C LEU A 25 11.30 0.88 3.27
N ASP A 26 10.39 1.85 3.21
CA ASP A 26 9.00 1.69 3.64
C ASP A 26 8.14 1.31 2.42
N ALA A 27 8.07 0.00 2.13
CA ALA A 27 7.18 -0.52 1.10
C ALA A 27 5.71 -0.28 1.49
N VAL A 28 5.09 0.76 0.93
CA VAL A 28 3.71 1.13 1.23
C VAL A 28 2.76 0.07 0.67
N ARG A 29 1.85 -0.43 1.50
CA ARG A 29 0.86 -1.42 1.09
C ARG A 29 -0.42 -0.76 0.59
N LEU A 30 -1.10 -1.42 -0.34
CA LEU A 30 -2.41 -0.96 -0.83
C LEU A 30 -3.45 -0.90 0.30
N SER A 31 -3.32 -1.75 1.33
CA SER A 31 -4.15 -1.73 2.53
C SER A 31 -4.09 -0.41 3.30
N ASP A 32 -2.95 0.28 3.27
CA ASP A 32 -2.71 1.53 4.00
C ASP A 32 -3.17 2.77 3.22
N LEU A 33 -3.42 2.61 1.92
CA LEU A 33 -3.87 3.70 1.06
C LEU A 33 -5.24 4.23 1.53
N LYS A 34 -5.39 5.55 1.69
CA LYS A 34 -6.65 6.13 2.16
C LYS A 34 -7.72 6.09 1.06
N VAL A 35 -8.98 6.17 1.49
CA VAL A 35 -10.11 6.26 0.57
C VAL A 35 -9.94 7.49 -0.35
N LYS A 36 -10.28 7.33 -1.64
CA LYS A 36 -10.10 8.29 -2.75
C LYS A 36 -8.66 8.53 -3.21
N GLN A 37 -7.65 7.96 -2.56
CA GLN A 37 -6.27 8.09 -3.01
C GLN A 37 -5.96 7.17 -4.19
N THR A 38 -4.98 7.60 -4.99
CA THR A 38 -4.50 6.88 -6.17
C THR A 38 -3.02 6.54 -5.98
N ALA A 39 -2.61 5.38 -6.44
CA ALA A 39 -1.24 4.92 -6.38
C ALA A 39 -0.91 4.06 -7.62
N ILE A 40 0.36 3.77 -7.82
CA ILE A 40 0.85 2.87 -8.87
C ILE A 40 1.30 1.58 -8.20
N ILE A 41 0.87 0.42 -8.73
CA ILE A 41 1.36 -0.87 -8.25
C ILE A 41 2.86 -0.97 -8.53
N SER A 42 3.65 -1.22 -7.51
CA SER A 42 5.08 -1.51 -7.62
C SER A 42 5.31 -3.00 -7.80
N LYS A 43 4.70 -3.82 -6.93
CA LYS A 43 4.90 -5.27 -6.90
C LYS A 43 3.76 -5.99 -6.18
N VAL A 44 3.54 -7.26 -6.52
CA VAL A 44 2.68 -8.17 -5.76
C VAL A 44 3.57 -9.21 -5.07
N ASN A 45 3.51 -9.29 -3.73
CA ASN A 45 4.30 -10.23 -2.96
C ASN A 45 3.65 -11.61 -2.95
N LYS A 46 4.43 -12.63 -3.34
CA LYS A 46 4.03 -14.04 -3.38
C LYS A 46 4.22 -14.73 -2.01
N THR A 47 5.00 -14.14 -1.12
CA THR A 47 5.41 -14.77 0.15
C THR A 47 5.58 -13.71 1.23
N LEU A 48 4.83 -13.85 2.33
CA LEU A 48 5.11 -13.13 3.57
C LEU A 48 5.41 -14.09 4.73
N ASP A 49 4.80 -15.28 4.77
CA ASP A 49 5.01 -16.23 5.87
C ASP A 49 4.90 -17.69 5.38
N GLY A 50 6.04 -18.38 5.16
CA GLY A 50 6.27 -19.85 5.18
C GLY A 50 5.28 -20.87 4.58
N ASN A 51 4.11 -20.47 4.10
CA ASN A 51 2.98 -21.29 3.65
C ASN A 51 2.82 -21.10 2.14
N ILE A 52 3.62 -21.88 1.41
CA ILE A 52 3.86 -21.76 -0.02
C ILE A 52 2.58 -22.04 -0.86
N SER A 53 1.62 -22.82 -0.35
CA SER A 53 0.59 -23.41 -1.23
C SER A 53 -0.66 -22.56 -1.53
N GLN A 54 -1.07 -21.64 -0.65
CA GLN A 54 -2.30 -20.83 -0.86
C GLN A 54 -1.99 -19.38 -1.27
N ASN A 55 -0.84 -18.86 -0.85
CA ASN A 55 -0.45 -17.47 -1.13
C ASN A 55 -0.05 -17.25 -2.59
N ASP A 56 0.55 -18.26 -3.22
CA ASP A 56 0.95 -18.22 -4.63
C ASP A 56 -0.26 -18.14 -5.57
N LEU A 57 -1.37 -18.83 -5.23
CA LEU A 57 -2.58 -18.84 -6.06
C LEU A 57 -3.26 -17.47 -6.10
N VAL A 58 -3.33 -16.76 -4.96
CA VAL A 58 -3.92 -15.42 -4.88
C VAL A 58 -3.07 -14.42 -5.67
N ALA A 59 -1.75 -14.44 -5.48
CA ALA A 59 -0.86 -13.54 -6.21
C ALA A 59 -0.93 -13.78 -7.74
N SER A 60 -0.95 -15.04 -8.17
CA SER A 60 -1.11 -15.42 -9.58
C SER A 60 -2.46 -14.97 -10.16
N ARG A 61 -3.54 -15.11 -9.39
CA ARG A 61 -4.86 -14.61 -9.78
C ARG A 61 -4.88 -13.09 -9.88
N LEU A 62 -4.26 -12.37 -8.94
CA LEU A 62 -4.15 -10.91 -8.99
C LEU A 62 -3.38 -10.47 -10.25
N GLU A 63 -2.24 -11.11 -10.56
CA GLU A 63 -1.49 -10.83 -11.80
C GLU A 63 -2.36 -11.07 -13.04
N THR A 64 -3.13 -12.17 -13.07
CA THR A 64 -4.06 -12.49 -14.17
C THR A 64 -5.19 -11.47 -14.31
N LEU A 65 -5.67 -10.89 -13.20
CA LEU A 65 -6.69 -9.84 -13.19
C LEU A 65 -6.14 -8.47 -13.63
N GLY A 66 -4.83 -8.34 -13.84
CA GLY A 66 -4.18 -7.10 -14.27
C GLY A 66 -3.54 -6.30 -13.14
N PHE A 67 -3.34 -6.89 -11.96
CA PHE A 67 -2.57 -6.27 -10.88
C PHE A 67 -1.07 -6.42 -11.13
N VAL A 68 -0.59 -5.74 -12.17
CA VAL A 68 0.81 -5.79 -12.60
C VAL A 68 1.55 -4.49 -12.24
N PRO A 69 2.88 -4.53 -12.08
CA PRO A 69 3.69 -3.34 -11.87
C PRO A 69 3.43 -2.25 -12.92
N GLY A 70 3.37 -0.99 -12.49
CA GLY A 70 3.07 0.16 -13.34
C GLY A 70 1.56 0.45 -13.50
N THR A 71 0.68 -0.40 -12.97
CA THR A 71 -0.76 -0.18 -13.08
C THR A 71 -1.27 0.85 -12.09
N LYS A 72 -2.05 1.82 -12.58
CA LYS A 72 -2.70 2.83 -11.74
C LYS A 72 -3.92 2.24 -11.03
N VAL A 73 -3.96 2.40 -9.71
CA VAL A 73 -5.03 1.91 -8.84
C VAL A 73 -5.56 3.01 -7.94
N LYS A 74 -6.87 3.02 -7.74
CA LYS A 74 -7.55 4.00 -6.89
C LYS A 74 -8.42 3.30 -5.85
N VAL A 75 -8.29 3.68 -4.59
CA VAL A 75 -9.21 3.20 -3.54
C VAL A 75 -10.48 4.03 -3.61
N ILE A 76 -11.62 3.36 -3.84
CA ILE A 76 -12.92 4.01 -3.94
C ILE A 76 -13.58 4.12 -2.57
N THR A 77 -13.59 3.03 -1.82
CA THR A 77 -14.13 2.98 -0.45
C THR A 77 -13.56 1.77 0.29
N LYS A 78 -13.74 1.75 1.61
CA LYS A 78 -13.41 0.62 2.48
C LYS A 78 -14.67 0.21 3.25
N GLY A 79 -14.77 -1.06 3.62
CA GLY A 79 -15.89 -1.57 4.42
C GLY A 79 -16.09 -0.81 5.74
N VAL A 80 -17.34 -0.70 6.18
CA VAL A 80 -17.76 0.07 7.37
C VAL A 80 -17.17 -0.45 8.69
N PHE A 81 -16.91 -1.76 8.80
CA PHE A 81 -16.31 -2.38 9.98
C PHE A 81 -14.93 -2.96 9.62
N GLY A 82 -13.86 -2.39 10.18
CA GLY A 82 -12.49 -2.88 9.98
C GLY A 82 -11.86 -2.57 8.61
N GLY A 83 -12.58 -1.87 7.73
CA GLY A 83 -12.07 -1.46 6.42
C GLY A 83 -11.99 -2.59 5.39
N ASP A 84 -12.59 -3.76 5.68
CA ASP A 84 -12.64 -4.93 4.81
C ASP A 84 -14.09 -5.18 4.33
N PRO A 85 -14.32 -5.46 3.03
CA PRO A 85 -13.34 -5.44 1.94
C PRO A 85 -12.99 -4.01 1.49
N ILE A 86 -11.85 -3.88 0.81
CA ILE A 86 -11.37 -2.64 0.20
C ILE A 86 -11.85 -2.62 -1.26
N LEU A 87 -12.67 -1.63 -1.62
CA LEU A 87 -13.10 -1.41 -3.00
C LEU A 87 -12.07 -0.55 -3.72
N ILE A 88 -11.50 -1.10 -4.77
CA ILE A 88 -10.52 -0.44 -5.62
C ILE A 88 -10.97 -0.40 -7.07
N GLN A 89 -10.38 0.52 -7.82
CA GLN A 89 -10.55 0.66 -9.25
C GLN A 89 -9.20 0.52 -9.95
N VAL A 90 -9.14 -0.34 -10.96
CA VAL A 90 -7.97 -0.60 -11.81
C VAL A 90 -8.39 -0.30 -13.25
N GLY A 91 -7.86 0.77 -13.84
CA GLY A 91 -8.39 1.27 -15.11
C GLY A 91 -9.89 1.58 -15.03
N PHE A 92 -10.72 0.81 -15.75
CA PHE A 92 -12.19 0.95 -15.77
C PHE A 92 -12.94 -0.09 -14.93
N THR A 93 -12.24 -1.07 -14.38
CA THR A 93 -12.84 -2.17 -13.61
C THR A 93 -12.73 -1.91 -12.12
N ARG A 94 -13.70 -2.43 -11.36
CA ARG A 94 -13.75 -2.29 -9.90
C ARG A 94 -13.66 -3.66 -9.26
N PHE A 95 -12.81 -3.78 -8.25
CA PHE A 95 -12.58 -5.02 -7.52
C PHE A 95 -12.74 -4.77 -6.03
N ALA A 96 -13.37 -5.71 -5.33
CA ALA A 96 -13.38 -5.77 -3.88
C ALA A 96 -12.29 -6.75 -3.45
N LEU A 97 -11.21 -6.24 -2.87
CA LEU A 97 -10.14 -7.06 -2.32
C LEU A 97 -10.32 -7.17 -0.80
N ARG A 98 -10.04 -8.36 -0.25
CA ARG A 98 -9.89 -8.48 1.19
C ARG A 98 -8.61 -7.76 1.62
N LYS A 99 -8.57 -7.29 2.86
CA LYS A 99 -7.44 -6.59 3.47
C LYS A 99 -6.15 -7.42 3.34
N VAL A 100 -6.25 -8.74 3.57
CA VAL A 100 -5.14 -9.70 3.43
C VAL A 100 -4.60 -9.83 2.01
N GLU A 101 -5.43 -9.54 0.99
CA GLU A 101 -5.01 -9.54 -0.41
C GLU A 101 -4.35 -8.19 -0.77
N ALA A 102 -4.93 -7.09 -0.29
CA ALA A 102 -4.38 -5.75 -0.49
C ALA A 102 -3.03 -5.54 0.22
N GLU A 103 -2.79 -6.20 1.35
CA GLU A 103 -1.52 -6.16 2.08
C GLU A 103 -0.36 -6.77 1.28
N LYS A 104 -0.66 -7.66 0.32
CA LYS A 104 0.36 -8.26 -0.56
C LYS A 104 0.81 -7.30 -1.67
N ILE A 105 0.00 -6.28 -1.96
CA ILE A 105 0.24 -5.35 -3.06
C ILE A 105 1.04 -4.17 -2.54
N GLU A 106 2.27 -4.03 -3.02
CA GLU A 106 3.11 -2.86 -2.82
C GLU A 106 2.78 -1.80 -3.85
N ILE A 107 2.70 -0.56 -3.37
CA ILE A 107 2.35 0.60 -4.17
C ILE A 107 3.37 1.71 -3.99
N ASN A 108 3.53 2.49 -5.04
CA ASN A 108 4.20 3.78 -5.00
C ASN A 108 3.14 4.87 -5.10
N PHE A 109 3.22 5.88 -4.24
CA PHE A 109 2.37 7.04 -4.35
C PHE A 109 2.66 7.76 -5.67
N ASP A 110 1.64 7.89 -6.51
CA ASP A 110 1.66 8.82 -7.63
C ASP A 110 1.47 10.20 -7.00
N GLY A 111 2.56 10.97 -6.88
CA GLY A 111 2.72 12.14 -6.01
C GLY A 111 1.85 13.37 -6.36
N ALA A 112 0.58 13.18 -6.69
CA ALA A 112 -0.40 14.25 -6.79
C ALA A 112 -1.18 14.35 -5.47
N PRO A 113 -0.80 15.26 -4.54
CA PRO A 113 -1.71 15.67 -3.49
C PRO A 113 -2.94 16.32 -4.14
N ALA A 114 -4.12 15.79 -3.83
CA ALA A 114 -5.39 16.45 -4.11
C ALA A 114 -5.68 17.48 -3.01
#